data_AF-A0A401MKF1-F1
#
_entry.id   AF-A0A401MKF1-F1
#
_cell.length_a   1.000
_cell.length_b   1.000
_cell.length_c   1.000
_cell.angle_alpha   90.00
_cell.angle_beta   90.00
_cell.angle_gamma   90.00
#
_symmetry.space_group_name_H-M   'P 1'
#
loop_
_entity.id
_entity.type
_entity.pdbx_description
1 polymer ?
#
loop_
_entity_poly.entity_id
_entity_poly.type
_entity_poly.pdbx_seq_one_letter_code
_entity_poly.pdbx_strand_id
1 'polypeptide(L)'
;MDMQTWRDSRSRADSATNALREALAALDLPERVQRHLRPMVTHQGAPFVHVGMLSAEHAEQIVEALRIASEARSLAAASRETGS
;
A
#
# COMPACT_ATOMS: atom_id res chain seq x y z
N MET A 1 13.12 6.86 -21.92
CA MET A 1 12.07 5.84 -21.69
C MET A 1 11.12 5.90 -22.86
N ASP A 2 10.77 4.76 -23.47
CA ASP A 2 9.74 4.77 -24.50
C ASP A 2 8.33 4.94 -23.91
N MET A 3 7.37 5.22 -24.77
CA MET A 3 6.00 5.50 -24.36
C MET A 3 5.29 4.26 -23.78
N GLN A 4 5.68 3.06 -24.22
CA GLN A 4 5.07 1.82 -23.74
C GLN A 4 5.49 1.54 -22.30
N THR A 5 6.79 1.57 -22.02
CA THR A 5 7.35 1.43 -20.68
C THR A 5 6.72 2.47 -19.75
N TRP A 6 6.54 3.71 -20.22
CA TRP A 6 5.93 4.77 -19.40
C TRP A 6 4.47 4.43 -19.02
N ARG A 7 3.68 3.92 -19.97
CA ARG A 7 2.30 3.49 -19.72
C ARG A 7 2.25 2.33 -18.73
N ASP A 8 3.14 1.36 -18.86
CA ASP A 8 3.19 0.20 -17.97
C ASP A 8 3.54 0.63 -16.54
N SER A 9 4.56 1.48 -16.38
CA SER A 9 4.89 2.06 -15.08
C SER A 9 3.73 2.89 -14.51
N ARG A 10 3.04 3.67 -15.35
CA ARG A 10 1.88 4.46 -14.91
C ARG A 10 0.75 3.56 -14.41
N SER A 11 0.41 2.52 -15.16
CA SER A 11 -0.61 1.54 -14.79
C SER A 11 -0.29 0.83 -13.46
N ARG A 12 0.99 0.48 -13.24
CA ARG A 12 1.45 -0.09 -11.96
C ARG A 12 1.29 0.88 -10.79
N ALA A 13 1.65 2.15 -10.99
CA ALA A 13 1.47 3.18 -9.97
C ALA A 13 -0.02 3.42 -9.63
N ASP A 14 -0.88 3.45 -10.66
CA ASP A 14 -2.34 3.60 -10.50
C ASP A 14 -2.93 2.42 -9.71
N SER A 15 -2.59 1.19 -10.12
CA SER A 15 -3.03 -0.04 -9.43
C SER A 15 -2.59 -0.06 -7.97
N ALA A 16 -1.31 0.25 -7.69
CA ALA A 16 -0.80 0.31 -6.33
C ALA A 16 -1.48 1.40 -5.48
N THR A 17 -1.81 2.54 -6.09
CA THR A 17 -2.54 3.62 -5.40
C THR A 17 -3.95 3.18 -5.02
N ASN A 18 -4.66 2.51 -5.93
CA ASN A 18 -6.02 2.03 -5.67
C ASN A 18 -6.03 0.94 -4.59
N ALA A 19 -5.11 -0.02 -4.66
CA ALA A 19 -4.97 -1.05 -3.62
C ALA A 19 -4.69 -0.44 -2.24
N LEU A 20 -3.85 0.61 -2.16
CA LEU A 20 -3.61 1.31 -0.91
C LEU A 20 -4.86 2.04 -0.41
N ARG A 21 -5.64 2.66 -1.29
CA ARG A 21 -6.93 3.30 -0.91
C ARG A 21 -7.90 2.29 -0.32
N GLU A 22 -8.06 1.14 -0.97
CA GLU A 22 -8.91 0.05 -0.49
C GLU A 22 -8.45 -0.47 0.88
N ALA A 23 -7.14 -0.66 1.07
CA ALA A 23 -6.59 -1.09 2.35
C ALA A 23 -6.83 -0.06 3.46
N LEU A 24 -6.63 1.24 3.19
CA LEU A 24 -6.92 2.29 4.17
C LEU A 24 -8.42 2.40 4.49
N ALA A 25 -9.29 2.21 3.49
CA ALA A 25 -10.73 2.19 3.70
C ALA A 25 -11.15 1.00 4.58
N ALA A 26 -10.55 -0.18 4.41
CA ALA A 26 -10.79 -1.36 5.24
C ALA A 26 -10.33 -1.19 6.70
N LEU A 27 -9.46 -0.21 6.96
CA LEU A 27 -9.03 0.20 8.31
C LEU A 27 -9.87 1.36 8.86
N ASP A 28 -10.99 1.69 8.23
CA ASP A 28 -11.87 2.82 8.57
C ASP A 28 -11.17 4.19 8.57
N LEU A 29 -10.05 4.33 7.84
CA LEU A 29 -9.39 5.63 7.73
C LEU A 29 -10.22 6.59 6.86
N PRO A 30 -10.34 7.87 7.27
CA PRO A 30 -11.15 8.85 6.56
C PRO A 30 -10.75 9.05 5.09
N GLU A 31 -11.73 9.24 4.21
CA GLU A 31 -11.49 9.51 2.78
C GLU A 31 -10.54 10.69 2.52
N ARG A 32 -10.52 11.69 3.41
CA ARG A 32 -9.59 12.83 3.29
C ARG A 32 -8.13 12.39 3.22
N VAL A 33 -7.77 11.30 3.92
CA VAL A 33 -6.43 10.71 3.90
C VAL A 33 -6.16 10.08 2.53
N GLN A 34 -7.16 9.37 1.99
CA GLN A 34 -7.08 8.69 0.70
C GLN A 34 -6.94 9.68 -0.47
N ARG A 35 -7.50 10.89 -0.36
CA ARG A 35 -7.39 11.96 -1.38
C ARG A 35 -5.95 12.44 -1.61
N HIS A 36 -5.07 12.29 -0.62
CA HIS A 36 -3.66 12.65 -0.75
C HIS A 36 -2.81 11.59 -1.46
N LEU A 37 -3.34 10.36 -1.58
CA LEU A 37 -2.69 9.29 -2.32
C LEU A 37 -2.75 9.58 -3.81
N ARG A 38 -1.56 9.68 -4.44
CA ARG A 38 -1.46 9.87 -5.89
C ARG A 38 -0.41 8.96 -6.52
N PRO A 39 -0.71 8.38 -7.68
CA PRO A 39 0.24 7.62 -8.47
C PRO A 39 1.27 8.56 -9.09
N MET A 40 2.54 8.20 -9.00
CA MET A 40 3.66 8.95 -9.55
C MET A 40 4.59 8.04 -10.35
N VAL A 41 5.15 8.57 -11.43
CA VAL A 41 6.21 7.91 -12.20
C VAL A 41 7.36 8.90 -12.28
N THR A 42 8.57 8.49 -11.90
CA THR A 42 9.74 9.37 -11.96
C THR A 42 10.19 9.61 -13.40
N HIS A 43 11.08 10.58 -13.60
CA HIS A 43 11.73 10.79 -14.90
C HIS A 43 12.51 9.56 -15.41
N GLN A 44 12.92 8.66 -14.51
CA GLN A 44 13.57 7.38 -14.83
C GLN A 44 12.56 6.25 -15.10
N GLY A 45 11.26 6.51 -15.00
CA GLY A 45 10.22 5.53 -15.25
C GLY A 45 9.86 4.64 -14.07
N ALA A 46 10.38 4.91 -12.88
CA ALA A 46 10.07 4.11 -11.70
C ALA A 46 8.68 4.47 -11.14
N PRO A 47 7.79 3.48 -10.89
CA PRO A 47 6.46 3.71 -10.35
C PRO A 47 6.48 3.87 -8.83
N PHE A 48 5.75 4.87 -8.32
CA PHE A 48 5.62 5.18 -6.90
C PHE A 48 4.18 5.56 -6.55
N VAL A 49 3.84 5.45 -5.26
CA VAL A 49 2.64 6.04 -4.67
C VAL A 49 3.09 7.15 -3.73
N HIS A 50 2.67 8.38 -4.00
CA HIS A 50 2.89 9.49 -3.08
C HIS A 50 1.76 9.52 -2.06
N VAL A 51 2.12 9.36 -0.78
CA VAL A 51 1.18 9.21 0.33
C VAL A 51 0.77 10.55 0.95
N GLY A 52 1.57 11.61 0.75
CA GLY A 52 1.34 12.91 1.35
C GLY A 52 1.61 12.92 2.85
N MET A 53 0.98 13.84 3.58
CA MET A 53 1.08 13.90 5.03
C MET A 53 -0.01 13.03 5.67
N LEU A 54 0.40 12.20 6.62
CA LEU A 54 -0.49 11.47 7.52
C LEU A 54 -0.40 12.11 8.90
N SER A 55 -1.52 12.22 9.62
CA SER A 55 -1.46 12.53 11.04
C SER A 55 -0.79 11.36 11.79
N ALA A 56 -0.17 11.65 12.93
CA ALA A 56 0.45 10.64 13.77
C ALA A 56 -0.53 9.52 14.14
N GLU A 57 -1.76 9.89 14.54
CA GLU A 57 -2.84 8.95 14.86
C GLU A 57 -3.13 7.95 13.72
N HIS A 58 -3.29 8.43 12.49
CA HIS A 58 -3.54 7.56 11.34
C HIS A 58 -2.32 6.68 11.02
N ALA A 59 -1.10 7.20 11.19
CA ALA A 59 0.12 6.43 10.99
C ALA A 59 0.24 5.29 12.02
N GLU A 60 -0.09 5.56 13.28
CA GLU A 60 -0.11 4.56 14.35
C GLU A 60 -1.16 3.46 14.09
N GLN A 61 -2.37 3.84 13.64
CA GLN A 61 -3.41 2.88 13.23
C GLN A 61 -2.92 1.95 12.11
N ILE A 62 -2.25 2.51 11.08
CA ILE A 62 -1.68 1.71 9.99
C ILE A 62 -0.58 0.77 10.50
N VAL A 63 0.30 1.25 11.39
CA VAL A 63 1.36 0.42 11.98
C VAL A 63 0.79 -0.73 12.79
N GLU A 64 -0.26 -0.49 13.59
CA GLU A 64 -0.94 -1.54 14.35
C GLU A 64 -1.52 -2.62 13.44
N ALA A 65 -2.23 -2.21 12.39
CA ALA A 65 -2.79 -3.12 11.41
C ALA A 65 -1.72 -3.99 10.73
N LEU A 66 -0.57 -3.40 10.39
CA LEU A 66 0.56 -4.12 9.81
C LEU A 66 1.18 -5.12 10.79
N ARG A 67 1.27 -4.78 12.08
CA ARG A 67 1.76 -5.68 13.11
C ARG A 67 0.86 -6.90 13.26
N ILE A 68 -0.45 -6.69 13.41
CA ILE A 68 -1.46 -7.76 13.49
C ILE A 68 -1.38 -8.67 12.27
N ALA A 69 -1.31 -8.10 11.06
CA ALA A 69 -1.20 -8.88 9.83
C ALA A 69 0.10 -9.69 9.75
N SER A 70 1.21 -9.14 10.27
CA SER A 70 2.50 -9.84 10.33
C SER A 70 2.46 -11.03 11.30
N GLU A 71 1.91 -10.82 12.50
CA GLU A 71 1.77 -11.86 13.52
C GLU A 71 0.86 -13.00 13.04
N ALA A 72 -0.27 -12.66 12.42
CA ALA A 72 -1.19 -13.63 11.83
C ALA A 72 -0.49 -14.50 10.77
N ARG A 73 0.38 -13.92 9.93
CA ARG A 73 1.17 -14.68 8.95
C ARG A 73 2.17 -15.62 9.62
N SER A 74 2.86 -15.18 10.68
CA SER A 74 3.82 -16.02 11.41
C SER A 74 3.13 -17.22 12.08
N LEU A 75 1.95 -17.01 12.68
CA LEU A 75 1.15 -18.09 13.26
C LEU A 75 0.70 -19.09 12.19
N ALA A 76 0.22 -18.60 11.05
CA ALA A 76 -0.18 -19.46 9.93
C ALA A 76 0.99 -20.27 9.34
N ALA A 77 2.22 -19.72 9.36
CA ALA A 77 3.42 -20.44 8.94
C ALA A 77 3.77 -21.57 9.93
N ALA A 78 3.77 -21.29 11.24
CA ALA A 78 4.07 -22.29 12.28
C ALA A 78 3.09 -23.47 12.28
N SER A 79 1.79 -23.21 12.03
CA SER A 79 0.79 -24.28 11.90
C SER A 79 0.99 -25.17 10.68
N ARG A 80 1.65 -24.69 9.61
CA ARG A 80 1.97 -25.50 8.42
C ARG A 80 3.18 -26.41 8.63
N GLU A 81 4.10 -26.03 9.51
CA GLU A 81 5.32 -26.80 9.81
C GLU A 81 5.06 -27.96 10.78
N THR A 82 4.01 -27.89 11.60
CA THR A 82 3.68 -28.94 12.59
C THR A 82 2.80 -30.06 12.00
N GLY A 83 2.33 -29.91 10.76
CA GLY A 83 1.39 -30.83 10.10
C GLY A 83 1.98 -31.70 8.99
N SER A 84 3.31 -31.80 8.88
CA SER A 84 4.00 -32.61 7.87
C SER A 84 4.71 -33.83 8.43
#